data_AF-A0AAD5D2N3-F1
#
_entry.id   AF-A0AAD5D2N3-F1
#
_cell.length_a   1.000
_cell.length_b   1.000
_cell.length_c   1.000
_cell.angle_alpha   90.00
_cell.angle_beta   90.00
_cell.angle_gamma   90.00
#
_symmetry.space_group_name_H-M   'P 1'
#
loop_
_entity.id
_entity.type
_entity.pdbx_description
1 polymer ?
#
loop_
_entity_poly.entity_id
_entity_poly.type
_entity_poly.pdbx_seq_one_letter_code
_entity_poly.pdbx_strand_id
1 'polypeptide(L)'
;MATQSHAQAVKSLNSGAGKRRFVFKTFSQRVEEIDVDVFRSLDPLKQEPSEGSSFFRDCLVEWRELNTAEDFISFYEEMLPLVQTLPQIILQKEIILSSLLSRLDMKGRLSVEPILRLIAALSRDLLEDFIPFLQKVADSMVLLLNSGADRESEIIEQIFTSWSCIMMYLQKYLMRDVVNILKVTKKLRFYPKDYIQEFMAESISFLLRNAPAEQINRGVRKVISEIVAKPLETRKSGVSALLFYVMRGFSSKLHSRAEQVLQLLLHNEVIGRSNPVIEVVITVVQRLCEELQSSELILLLQREQKEIYESVSNGHSHHLTHLLSLFISTLETNNVHKAIDFDQVLELVKLLIETFIMPSSMQKAGEQYKVIDKILQLMLCTLDGLHSGTHVGALGILSMQWAPVFEMRNKSFMKFIKGLLSKDTSIVQIFRTGIT
;
A
#
# COMPACT_ATOMS: atom_id res chain seq x y z
N MET A 1 26.65 -1.79 -37.24
CA MET A 1 25.77 -2.15 -36.11
C MET A 1 26.49 -1.82 -34.83
N ALA A 2 25.86 -1.11 -33.90
CA ALA A 2 26.44 -0.82 -32.60
C ALA A 2 26.57 -2.12 -31.79
N THR A 3 27.76 -2.44 -31.32
CA THR A 3 28.05 -3.56 -30.41
C THR A 3 27.81 -3.16 -28.95
N GLN A 4 27.75 -4.12 -28.00
CA GLN A 4 27.67 -3.83 -26.56
C GLN A 4 28.77 -2.88 -26.06
N SER A 5 29.94 -2.87 -26.71
CA SER A 5 31.04 -1.93 -26.41
C SER A 5 30.73 -0.47 -26.78
N HIS A 6 29.68 -0.20 -27.56
CA HIS A 6 29.18 1.14 -27.88
C HIS A 6 28.04 1.59 -26.95
N ALA A 7 27.57 0.73 -26.03
CA ALA A 7 26.55 1.10 -25.06
C ALA A 7 27.15 2.07 -24.02
N GLN A 8 26.99 3.36 -24.25
CA GLN A 8 27.25 4.36 -23.23
C GLN A 8 26.22 4.22 -22.12
N ALA A 9 26.65 4.39 -20.87
CA ALA A 9 25.74 4.42 -19.74
C ALA A 9 24.67 5.50 -19.98
N VAL A 10 23.38 5.10 -19.99
CA VAL A 10 22.25 6.01 -20.17
C VAL A 10 22.32 7.06 -19.06
N LYS A 11 22.56 8.31 -19.44
CA LYS A 11 22.59 9.43 -18.50
C LYS A 11 21.18 9.98 -18.36
N SER A 12 20.70 10.10 -17.13
CA SER A 12 19.42 10.70 -16.79
C SER A 12 19.58 12.18 -16.44
N LEU A 13 18.49 12.93 -16.49
CA LEU A 13 18.47 14.33 -16.03
C LEU A 13 18.83 14.39 -14.55
N ASN A 14 19.67 15.34 -14.17
CA ASN A 14 20.02 15.58 -12.79
C ASN A 14 18.88 16.31 -12.07
N SER A 15 18.24 15.64 -11.12
CA SER A 15 17.16 16.15 -10.27
C SER A 15 17.67 16.85 -8.99
N GLY A 16 18.99 16.83 -8.73
CA GLY A 16 19.60 17.46 -7.56
C GLY A 16 20.32 18.78 -7.84
N ALA A 17 20.89 19.40 -6.79
CA ALA A 17 21.58 20.70 -6.86
C ALA A 17 22.94 20.70 -7.61
N GLY A 18 23.28 19.60 -8.29
CA GLY A 18 24.55 19.46 -8.98
C GLY A 18 24.64 20.26 -10.28
N LYS A 19 25.83 20.79 -10.60
CA LYS A 19 26.06 21.59 -11.83
C LYS A 19 25.92 20.80 -13.14
N ARG A 20 26.05 19.47 -13.12
CA ARG A 20 25.96 18.63 -14.33
C ARG A 20 24.50 18.36 -14.66
N ARG A 21 24.06 18.71 -15.87
CA ARG A 21 22.68 18.47 -16.36
C ARG A 21 22.33 16.98 -16.47
N PHE A 22 23.31 16.14 -16.81
CA PHE A 22 23.11 14.71 -17.01
C PHE A 22 24.04 13.87 -16.12
N VAL A 23 23.48 12.91 -15.41
CA VAL A 23 24.17 12.03 -14.46
C VAL A 23 23.76 10.58 -14.67
N PHE A 24 24.64 9.64 -14.36
CA PHE A 24 24.24 8.24 -14.32
C PHE A 24 23.32 8.01 -13.11
N LYS A 25 22.19 7.33 -13.34
CA LYS A 25 21.31 6.85 -12.28
C LYS A 25 21.25 5.34 -12.33
N THR A 26 21.29 4.71 -11.15
CA THR A 26 21.09 3.27 -11.02
C THR A 26 19.66 2.90 -11.42
N PHE A 27 19.40 1.62 -11.68
CA PHE A 27 18.04 1.15 -11.95
C PHE A 27 17.08 1.51 -10.80
N SER A 28 17.49 1.29 -9.54
CA SER A 28 16.68 1.64 -8.37
C SER A 28 16.32 3.12 -8.32
N GLN A 29 17.29 4.01 -8.54
CA GLN A 29 17.05 5.45 -8.58
C GLN A 29 16.08 5.86 -9.70
N ARG A 30 16.20 5.24 -10.88
CA ARG A 30 15.27 5.52 -11.98
C ARG A 30 13.86 5.03 -11.66
N VAL A 31 13.73 3.87 -11.03
CA VAL A 31 12.43 3.33 -10.61
C VAL A 31 11.78 4.19 -9.52
N GLU A 32 12.55 4.70 -8.56
CA GLU A 32 12.06 5.61 -7.51
C GLU A 32 11.56 6.96 -8.07
N GLU A 33 12.06 7.38 -9.23
CA GLU A 33 11.66 8.64 -9.89
C GLU A 33 10.44 8.50 -10.81
N ILE A 34 9.99 7.27 -11.09
CA ILE A 34 8.82 7.04 -11.93
C ILE A 34 7.57 7.55 -11.19
N ASP A 35 6.85 8.48 -11.80
CA ASP A 35 5.52 8.90 -11.36
C ASP A 35 4.46 8.37 -12.33
N VAL A 36 3.64 7.43 -11.84
CA VAL A 36 2.55 6.81 -12.60
C VAL A 36 1.19 7.39 -12.24
N ASP A 37 1.13 8.40 -11.36
CA ASP A 37 -0.10 9.05 -10.95
C ASP A 37 -0.58 10.05 -12.02
N VAL A 38 -1.23 9.51 -13.06
CA VAL A 38 -1.84 10.29 -14.13
C VAL A 38 -2.98 11.20 -13.64
N PHE A 39 -3.50 11.00 -12.43
CA PHE A 39 -4.52 11.87 -11.85
C PHE A 39 -3.93 13.19 -11.33
N ARG A 40 -2.61 13.23 -11.13
CA ARG A 40 -1.86 14.41 -10.69
C ARG A 40 -1.02 15.05 -11.79
N SER A 41 -0.92 14.40 -12.95
CA SER A 41 -0.16 14.97 -14.06
C SER A 41 -0.70 16.34 -14.45
N LEU A 42 0.22 17.30 -14.60
CA LEU A 42 -0.07 18.64 -15.09
C LEU A 42 -0.23 18.67 -16.62
N ASP A 43 0.05 17.55 -17.30
CA ASP A 43 -0.07 17.47 -18.75
C ASP A 43 -1.55 17.50 -19.16
N PRO A 44 -1.97 18.48 -19.98
CA PRO A 44 -3.36 18.58 -20.39
C PRO A 44 -3.73 17.38 -21.27
N LEU A 45 -4.58 16.51 -20.75
CA LEU A 45 -5.21 15.47 -21.54
C LEU A 45 -6.15 16.12 -22.57
N LYS A 46 -5.97 15.81 -23.86
CA LYS A 46 -6.89 16.23 -24.93
C LYS A 46 -8.32 15.87 -24.52
N GLN A 47 -9.24 16.82 -24.44
CA GLN A 47 -10.62 16.57 -23.99
C GLN A 47 -11.43 15.83 -25.05
N GLU A 48 -11.24 16.20 -26.32
CA GLU A 48 -11.89 15.65 -27.50
C GLU A 48 -10.83 15.20 -28.52
N PRO A 49 -11.15 14.22 -29.38
CA PRO A 49 -10.30 13.91 -30.53
C PRO A 49 -10.40 15.01 -31.58
N SER A 50 -9.51 14.95 -32.58
CA SER A 50 -9.57 15.81 -33.77
C SER A 50 -10.92 15.65 -34.48
N GLU A 51 -11.40 16.70 -35.14
CA GLU A 51 -12.73 16.72 -35.76
C GLU A 51 -12.90 15.54 -36.75
N GLY A 52 -13.97 14.75 -36.55
CA GLY A 52 -14.24 13.55 -37.35
C GLY A 52 -13.30 12.35 -37.10
N SER A 53 -12.42 12.42 -36.10
CA SER A 53 -11.46 11.37 -35.74
C SER A 53 -11.85 10.65 -34.45
N SER A 54 -10.94 9.84 -33.91
CA SER A 54 -11.06 9.17 -32.60
C SER A 54 -9.76 9.31 -31.80
N PHE A 55 -9.80 9.01 -30.50
CA PHE A 55 -8.57 9.09 -29.68
C PHE A 55 -7.53 8.08 -30.15
N PHE A 56 -7.95 6.87 -30.51
CA PHE A 56 -7.09 5.83 -31.04
C PHE A 56 -6.42 6.25 -32.36
N ARG A 57 -7.20 6.80 -33.30
CA ARG A 57 -6.68 7.22 -34.61
C ARG A 57 -5.70 8.36 -34.48
N ASP A 58 -6.01 9.37 -33.68
CA ASP A 58 -5.11 10.49 -33.41
C ASP A 58 -3.79 10.01 -32.80
N CYS A 59 -3.88 9.11 -31.82
CA CYS A 59 -2.72 8.51 -31.19
C CYS A 59 -1.89 7.68 -32.19
N LEU A 60 -2.54 6.93 -33.09
CA LEU A 60 -1.86 6.12 -34.10
C LEU A 60 -1.08 6.97 -35.11
N VAL A 61 -1.68 8.08 -35.57
CA VAL A 61 -1.03 9.03 -36.50
C VAL A 61 0.11 9.77 -35.80
N GLU A 62 -0.09 10.23 -34.58
CA GLU A 62 0.94 10.90 -33.78
C GLU A 62 2.16 9.98 -33.58
N TRP A 63 1.94 8.72 -33.18
CA TRP A 63 3.04 7.77 -33.01
C TRP A 63 3.70 7.35 -34.32
N ARG A 64 3.02 7.46 -35.46
CA ARG A 64 3.66 7.25 -36.77
C ARG A 64 4.73 8.29 -37.06
N GLU A 65 4.53 9.52 -36.61
CA GLU A 65 5.50 10.61 -36.73
C GLU A 65 6.64 10.46 -35.71
N LEU A 66 6.34 9.99 -34.49
CA LEU A 66 7.31 9.90 -33.40
C LEU A 66 8.15 8.60 -33.42
N ASN A 67 7.63 7.51 -33.97
CA ASN A 67 8.26 6.19 -33.90
C ASN A 67 8.61 5.64 -35.29
N THR A 68 9.85 5.17 -35.43
CA THR A 68 10.41 4.63 -36.68
C THR A 68 10.80 3.16 -36.59
N ALA A 69 10.41 2.47 -35.51
CA ALA A 69 10.69 1.05 -35.35
C ALA A 69 9.84 0.20 -36.31
N GLU A 70 10.48 -0.77 -36.98
CA GLU A 70 9.87 -1.62 -38.00
C GLU A 70 8.60 -2.33 -37.50
N ASP A 71 8.63 -2.85 -36.27
CA ASP A 71 7.49 -3.54 -35.65
C ASP A 71 6.25 -2.64 -35.53
N PHE A 72 6.45 -1.37 -35.16
CA PHE A 72 5.38 -0.38 -35.10
C PHE A 72 4.91 0.06 -36.49
N ILE A 73 5.82 0.22 -37.45
CA ILE A 73 5.46 0.58 -38.83
C ILE A 73 4.56 -0.50 -39.45
N SER A 74 4.93 -1.77 -39.28
CA SER A 74 4.12 -2.91 -39.73
C SER A 74 2.73 -2.89 -39.07
N PHE A 75 2.66 -2.64 -37.76
CA PHE A 75 1.39 -2.51 -37.06
C PHE A 75 0.54 -1.35 -37.57
N TYR A 76 1.16 -0.19 -37.84
CA TYR A 76 0.48 0.98 -38.38
C TYR A 76 -0.15 0.69 -39.75
N GLU A 77 0.60 0.07 -40.66
CA GLU A 77 0.11 -0.27 -42.00
C GLU A 77 -1.06 -1.27 -41.95
N GLU A 78 -1.02 -2.21 -41.01
CA GLU A 78 -2.10 -3.18 -40.76
C GLU A 78 -3.36 -2.50 -40.19
N MET A 79 -3.20 -1.59 -39.22
CA MET A 79 -4.33 -1.00 -38.50
C MET A 79 -4.96 0.20 -39.20
N LEU A 80 -4.20 1.00 -39.95
CA LEU A 80 -4.70 2.26 -40.51
C LEU A 80 -6.01 2.08 -41.30
N PRO A 81 -6.18 1.07 -42.19
CA PRO A 81 -7.44 0.88 -42.92
C PRO A 81 -8.65 0.55 -42.02
N LEU A 82 -8.40 0.00 -40.83
CA LEU A 82 -9.39 -0.48 -39.88
C LEU A 82 -9.91 0.62 -38.95
N VAL A 83 -9.10 1.66 -38.69
CA VAL A 83 -9.37 2.62 -37.60
C VAL A 83 -9.67 4.03 -38.09
N GLN A 84 -10.19 4.20 -39.31
CA GLN A 84 -10.46 5.53 -39.87
C GLN A 84 -11.57 6.28 -39.11
N THR A 85 -12.52 5.57 -38.51
CA THR A 85 -13.65 6.17 -37.80
C THR A 85 -13.96 5.39 -36.52
N LEU A 86 -14.59 6.06 -35.54
CA LEU A 86 -15.01 5.43 -34.29
C LEU A 86 -15.95 4.21 -34.50
N PRO A 87 -16.94 4.22 -35.40
CA PRO A 87 -17.76 3.04 -35.66
C PRO A 87 -16.97 1.83 -36.14
N GLN A 88 -15.93 2.02 -36.96
CA GLN A 88 -15.07 0.91 -37.40
C GLN A 88 -14.25 0.34 -36.24
N ILE A 89 -13.71 1.21 -35.37
CA ILE A 89 -13.00 0.80 -34.16
C ILE A 89 -13.90 -0.05 -33.26
N ILE A 90 -15.15 0.38 -33.05
CA ILE A 90 -16.13 -0.36 -32.24
C ILE A 90 -16.42 -1.73 -32.87
N LEU A 91 -16.62 -1.77 -34.19
CA LEU A 91 -16.90 -3.02 -34.93
C LEU A 91 -15.74 -4.01 -34.85
N GLN A 92 -14.50 -3.52 -34.88
CA GLN A 92 -13.28 -4.34 -35.03
C GLN A 92 -12.46 -4.44 -33.74
N LYS A 93 -13.03 -4.01 -32.59
CA LYS A 93 -12.35 -3.93 -31.29
C LYS A 93 -11.57 -5.18 -30.89
N GLU A 94 -12.09 -6.37 -31.18
CA GLU A 94 -11.43 -7.65 -30.89
C GLU A 94 -10.16 -7.85 -31.73
N ILE A 95 -10.20 -7.49 -33.02
CA ILE A 95 -9.07 -7.62 -33.94
C ILE A 95 -7.99 -6.61 -33.55
N ILE A 96 -8.38 -5.36 -33.35
CA ILE A 96 -7.47 -4.27 -32.96
C ILE A 96 -6.75 -4.64 -31.66
N LEU A 97 -7.50 -5.06 -30.64
CA LEU A 97 -6.90 -5.45 -29.37
C LEU A 97 -5.99 -6.66 -29.50
N SER A 98 -6.40 -7.69 -30.23
CA SER A 98 -5.56 -8.90 -30.39
C SER A 98 -4.25 -8.56 -31.10
N SER A 99 -4.28 -7.70 -32.12
CA SER A 99 -3.08 -7.21 -32.81
C SER A 99 -2.19 -6.41 -31.86
N LEU A 100 -2.74 -5.45 -31.09
CA LEU A 100 -2.00 -4.68 -30.07
C LEU A 100 -1.31 -5.59 -29.05
N LEU A 101 -2.06 -6.53 -28.46
CA LEU A 101 -1.53 -7.42 -27.41
C LEU A 101 -0.45 -8.36 -27.94
N SER A 102 -0.49 -8.72 -29.23
CA SER A 102 0.55 -9.55 -29.87
C SER A 102 1.89 -8.82 -30.04
N ARG A 103 1.86 -7.49 -30.07
CA ARG A 103 3.06 -6.62 -30.20
C ARG A 103 3.69 -6.24 -28.86
N LEU A 104 3.09 -6.64 -27.73
CA LEU A 104 3.69 -6.50 -26.40
C LEU A 104 4.78 -7.56 -26.17
N ASP A 105 5.87 -7.49 -26.93
CA ASP A 105 7.03 -8.40 -26.87
C ASP A 105 8.33 -7.57 -26.75
N MET A 106 9.26 -8.03 -25.92
CA MET A 106 10.58 -7.42 -25.77
C MET A 106 11.42 -7.44 -27.05
N LYS A 107 11.14 -8.33 -28.01
CA LYS A 107 11.74 -8.27 -29.36
C LYS A 107 11.43 -6.95 -30.07
N GLY A 108 10.22 -6.43 -29.86
CA GLY A 108 9.73 -5.15 -30.35
C GLY A 108 9.90 -4.02 -29.33
N ARG A 109 10.94 -4.06 -28.47
CA ARG A 109 11.18 -3.08 -27.39
C ARG A 109 10.87 -1.62 -27.76
N LEU A 110 11.33 -1.16 -28.93
CA LEU A 110 11.19 0.22 -29.37
C LEU A 110 9.75 0.60 -29.77
N SER A 111 8.88 -0.39 -29.91
CA SER A 111 7.46 -0.28 -30.25
C SER A 111 6.55 -0.49 -29.05
N VAL A 112 7.08 -0.92 -27.89
CA VAL A 112 6.26 -1.21 -26.71
C VAL A 112 5.54 0.03 -26.19
N GLU A 113 6.22 1.17 -26.12
CA GLU A 113 5.63 2.45 -25.69
C GLU A 113 4.42 2.86 -26.55
N PRO A 114 4.54 3.01 -27.89
CA PRO A 114 3.39 3.39 -28.71
C PRO A 114 2.25 2.38 -28.61
N ILE A 115 2.54 1.09 -28.54
CA ILE A 115 1.51 0.05 -28.40
C ILE A 115 0.76 0.20 -27.07
N LEU A 116 1.46 0.44 -25.96
CA LEU A 116 0.84 0.69 -24.65
C LEU A 116 -0.01 1.96 -24.66
N ARG A 117 0.44 3.04 -25.31
CA ARG A 117 -0.33 4.28 -25.46
C ARG A 117 -1.59 4.08 -26.29
N LEU A 118 -1.51 3.28 -27.35
CA LEU A 118 -2.67 2.92 -28.18
C LEU A 118 -3.69 2.08 -27.42
N ILE A 119 -3.27 1.15 -26.55
CA ILE A 119 -4.19 0.40 -25.68
C ILE A 119 -4.94 1.36 -24.74
N ALA A 120 -4.25 2.35 -24.15
CA ALA A 120 -4.89 3.36 -23.33
C ALA A 120 -5.88 4.22 -24.14
N ALA A 121 -5.51 4.67 -25.34
CA ALA A 121 -6.37 5.43 -26.22
C ALA A 121 -7.62 4.61 -26.65
N LEU A 122 -7.45 3.32 -26.96
CA LEU A 122 -8.54 2.41 -27.29
C LEU A 122 -9.53 2.28 -26.12
N SER A 123 -9.03 2.20 -24.88
CA SER A 123 -9.90 2.14 -23.71
C SER A 123 -10.75 3.40 -23.53
N ARG A 124 -10.24 4.55 -23.98
CA ARG A 124 -10.95 5.83 -23.93
C ARG A 124 -12.05 5.93 -24.99
N ASP A 125 -11.80 5.40 -26.19
CA ASP A 125 -12.81 5.32 -27.25
C ASP A 125 -13.92 4.31 -26.91
N LEU A 126 -13.57 3.14 -26.36
CA LEU A 126 -14.53 2.04 -26.10
C LEU A 126 -15.26 2.16 -24.76
N LEU A 127 -14.66 2.78 -23.75
CA LEU A 127 -15.25 2.95 -22.42
C LEU A 127 -15.73 1.62 -21.80
N GLU A 128 -17.03 1.49 -21.51
CA GLU A 128 -17.63 0.30 -20.88
C GLU A 128 -17.38 -0.99 -21.69
N ASP A 129 -17.36 -0.88 -23.02
CA ASP A 129 -17.07 -1.99 -23.93
C ASP A 129 -15.62 -2.52 -23.80
N PHE A 130 -14.73 -1.75 -23.16
CA PHE A 130 -13.36 -2.18 -22.90
C PHE A 130 -13.23 -3.08 -21.66
N ILE A 131 -14.18 -3.04 -20.73
CA ILE A 131 -14.09 -3.74 -19.44
C ILE A 131 -13.84 -5.24 -19.59
N PRO A 132 -14.49 -5.98 -20.52
CA PRO A 132 -14.22 -7.41 -20.74
C PRO A 132 -12.77 -7.71 -21.13
N PHE A 133 -12.03 -6.73 -21.67
CA PHE A 133 -10.67 -6.88 -22.14
C PHE A 133 -9.60 -6.67 -21.07
N LEU A 134 -9.96 -6.08 -19.93
CA LEU A 134 -9.00 -5.73 -18.87
C LEU A 134 -8.19 -6.94 -18.39
N GLN A 135 -8.81 -8.13 -18.32
CA GLN A 135 -8.10 -9.37 -17.97
C GLN A 135 -7.02 -9.71 -19.00
N LYS A 136 -7.35 -9.66 -20.31
CA LYS A 136 -6.39 -9.94 -21.39
C LYS A 136 -5.23 -8.93 -21.35
N VAL A 137 -5.52 -7.65 -21.17
CA VAL A 137 -4.50 -6.58 -21.06
C VAL A 137 -3.58 -6.83 -19.87
N ALA A 138 -4.14 -7.09 -18.68
CA ALA A 138 -3.35 -7.38 -17.48
C ALA A 138 -2.48 -8.63 -17.65
N ASP A 139 -3.00 -9.68 -18.27
CA ASP A 139 -2.24 -10.90 -18.54
C ASP A 139 -1.09 -10.65 -19.54
N SER A 140 -1.30 -9.86 -20.59
CA SER A 140 -0.23 -9.46 -21.51
C SER A 140 0.84 -8.60 -20.84
N MET A 141 0.47 -7.69 -19.94
CA MET A 141 1.44 -6.92 -19.14
C MET A 141 2.29 -7.83 -18.25
N VAL A 142 1.69 -8.86 -17.62
CA VAL A 142 2.44 -9.86 -16.84
C VAL A 142 3.41 -10.64 -17.72
N LEU A 143 2.99 -11.04 -18.92
CA LEU A 143 3.86 -11.74 -19.88
C LEU A 143 5.04 -10.85 -20.31
N LEU A 144 4.77 -9.59 -20.62
CA LEU A 144 5.80 -8.61 -20.98
C LEU A 144 6.81 -8.43 -19.84
N LEU A 145 6.35 -8.23 -18.60
CA LEU A 145 7.21 -8.14 -17.43
C LEU A 145 8.08 -9.39 -17.26
N ASN A 146 7.49 -10.59 -17.37
CA ASN A 146 8.22 -11.86 -17.26
C ASN A 146 9.23 -12.10 -18.38
N SER A 147 9.07 -11.44 -19.53
CA SER A 147 10.00 -11.53 -20.66
C SER A 147 11.24 -10.63 -20.52
N GLY A 148 11.36 -9.90 -19.40
CA GLY A 148 12.52 -9.08 -19.06
C GLY A 148 12.23 -7.58 -18.99
N ALA A 149 11.00 -7.14 -19.29
CA ALA A 149 10.60 -5.74 -19.12
C ALA A 149 10.68 -5.28 -17.65
N ASP A 150 10.61 -6.21 -16.69
CA ASP A 150 10.76 -5.92 -15.25
C ASP A 150 12.16 -5.40 -14.86
N ARG A 151 13.11 -5.32 -15.81
CA ARG A 151 14.47 -4.78 -15.64
C ARG A 151 14.71 -3.49 -16.44
N GLU A 152 13.71 -3.01 -17.18
CA GLU A 152 13.80 -1.83 -18.04
C GLU A 152 12.89 -0.73 -17.50
N SER A 153 13.46 0.24 -16.78
CA SER A 153 12.71 1.28 -16.07
C SER A 153 11.78 2.08 -16.99
N GLU A 154 12.24 2.38 -18.20
CA GLU A 154 11.45 3.09 -19.22
C GLU A 154 10.20 2.30 -19.62
N ILE A 155 10.31 0.98 -19.79
CA ILE A 155 9.16 0.14 -20.15
C ILE A 155 8.21 -0.01 -18.96
N ILE A 156 8.74 -0.15 -17.74
CA ILE A 156 7.92 -0.20 -16.52
C ILE A 156 7.07 1.07 -16.38
N GLU A 157 7.69 2.24 -16.58
CA GLU A 157 6.98 3.52 -16.61
C GLU A 157 5.85 3.48 -17.62
N GLN A 158 6.12 3.12 -18.89
CA GLN A 158 5.07 3.11 -19.91
C GLN A 158 3.95 2.09 -19.62
N ILE A 159 4.26 0.93 -19.03
CA ILE A 159 3.25 -0.07 -18.64
C ILE A 159 2.28 0.56 -17.62
N PHE A 160 2.83 1.16 -16.56
CA PHE A 160 2.01 1.67 -15.48
C PHE A 160 1.38 3.02 -15.77
N THR A 161 2.01 3.88 -16.57
CA THR A 161 1.37 5.09 -17.11
C THR A 161 0.18 4.73 -17.99
N SER A 162 0.34 3.76 -18.91
CA SER A 162 -0.78 3.28 -19.73
C SER A 162 -1.89 2.66 -18.88
N TRP A 163 -1.54 1.81 -17.93
CA TRP A 163 -2.52 1.19 -17.02
C TRP A 163 -3.28 2.24 -16.19
N SER A 164 -2.56 3.21 -15.61
CA SER A 164 -3.17 4.33 -14.87
C SER A 164 -4.11 5.15 -15.75
N CYS A 165 -3.75 5.43 -17.02
CA CYS A 165 -4.66 6.08 -17.97
C CYS A 165 -5.94 5.28 -18.19
N ILE A 166 -5.84 3.95 -18.36
CA ILE A 166 -7.01 3.07 -18.50
C ILE A 166 -7.88 3.17 -17.24
N MET A 167 -7.29 3.11 -16.04
CA MET A 167 -8.04 3.23 -14.78
C MET A 167 -8.76 4.59 -14.70
N MET A 168 -8.10 5.67 -15.11
CA MET A 168 -8.66 7.02 -15.13
C MET A 168 -9.83 7.16 -16.11
N TYR A 169 -9.70 6.68 -17.33
CA TYR A 169 -10.76 6.76 -18.34
C TYR A 169 -11.98 5.91 -17.95
N LEU A 170 -11.75 4.74 -17.36
CA LEU A 170 -12.80 3.80 -17.01
C LEU A 170 -13.34 3.96 -15.59
N GLN A 171 -12.83 4.93 -14.81
CA GLN A 171 -13.12 5.07 -13.38
C GLN A 171 -14.61 4.98 -13.04
N LYS A 172 -15.47 5.67 -13.80
CA LYS A 172 -16.92 5.75 -13.56
C LYS A 172 -17.62 4.38 -13.64
N TYR A 173 -17.04 3.45 -14.39
CA TYR A 173 -17.55 2.09 -14.52
C TYR A 173 -16.90 1.15 -13.50
N LEU A 174 -15.57 1.26 -13.32
CA LEU A 174 -14.81 0.38 -12.44
C LEU A 174 -15.17 0.54 -10.96
N MET A 175 -15.55 1.75 -10.54
CA MET A 175 -16.01 2.01 -9.17
C MET A 175 -17.28 1.24 -8.78
N ARG A 176 -18.06 0.74 -9.76
CA ARG A 176 -19.29 -0.04 -9.51
C ARG A 176 -19.00 -1.47 -9.06
N ASP A 177 -17.86 -2.03 -9.46
CA ASP A 177 -17.41 -3.37 -9.05
C ASP A 177 -15.89 -3.42 -8.87
N VAL A 178 -15.43 -2.90 -7.72
CA VAL A 178 -14.01 -2.93 -7.37
C VAL A 178 -13.51 -4.35 -7.13
N VAL A 179 -14.39 -5.31 -6.82
CA VAL A 179 -13.98 -6.70 -6.62
C VAL A 179 -13.54 -7.32 -7.94
N ASN A 180 -14.16 -6.95 -9.07
CA ASN A 180 -13.73 -7.38 -10.39
C ASN A 180 -12.32 -6.87 -10.71
N ILE A 181 -12.01 -5.58 -10.47
CA ILE A 181 -10.68 -5.06 -10.78
C ILE A 181 -9.59 -5.71 -9.92
N LEU A 182 -9.90 -6.03 -8.65
CA LEU A 182 -8.99 -6.78 -7.79
C LEU A 182 -8.74 -8.21 -8.32
N LYS A 183 -9.73 -8.87 -8.92
CA LYS A 183 -9.52 -10.17 -9.58
C LYS A 183 -8.60 -10.04 -10.78
N VAL A 184 -8.85 -9.05 -11.65
CA VAL A 184 -8.06 -8.79 -12.86
C VAL A 184 -6.59 -8.53 -12.54
N THR A 185 -6.34 -7.65 -11.58
CA THR A 185 -4.98 -7.18 -11.23
C THR A 185 -4.21 -8.14 -10.33
N LYS A 186 -4.79 -9.28 -9.96
CA LYS A 186 -4.22 -10.19 -8.96
C LYS A 186 -2.78 -10.63 -9.25
N LYS A 187 -2.44 -10.91 -10.51
CA LYS A 187 -1.09 -11.34 -10.91
C LYS A 187 -0.06 -10.21 -10.81
N LEU A 188 -0.46 -8.98 -11.13
CA LEU A 188 0.39 -7.79 -11.03
C LEU A 188 0.54 -7.33 -9.57
N ARG A 189 -0.53 -7.35 -8.77
CA ARG A 189 -0.49 -7.00 -7.33
C ARG A 189 0.41 -7.92 -6.52
N PHE A 190 0.55 -9.18 -6.96
CA PHE A 190 1.37 -10.19 -6.28
C PHE A 190 2.60 -10.57 -7.11
N TYR A 191 3.06 -9.65 -7.96
CA TYR A 191 4.24 -9.84 -8.77
C TYR A 191 5.50 -9.95 -7.88
N PRO A 192 6.52 -10.76 -8.22
CA PRO A 192 7.68 -10.98 -7.34
C PRO A 192 8.57 -9.76 -7.04
N LYS A 193 8.37 -8.63 -7.72
CA LYS A 193 9.18 -7.41 -7.58
C LYS A 193 8.37 -6.34 -6.86
N ASP A 194 8.91 -5.81 -5.77
CA ASP A 194 8.18 -4.90 -4.89
C ASP A 194 7.79 -3.59 -5.60
N TYR A 195 8.67 -3.01 -6.41
CA TYR A 195 8.35 -1.81 -7.19
C TYR A 195 7.17 -2.01 -8.17
N ILE A 196 6.99 -3.21 -8.73
CA ILE A 196 5.82 -3.53 -9.57
C ILE A 196 4.55 -3.58 -8.71
N GLN A 197 4.65 -4.11 -7.49
CA GLN A 197 3.54 -4.13 -6.54
C GLN A 197 3.14 -2.69 -6.12
N GLU A 198 4.12 -1.82 -5.87
CA GLU A 198 3.90 -0.41 -5.52
C GLU A 198 3.20 0.35 -6.67
N PHE A 199 3.70 0.28 -7.91
CA PHE A 199 3.04 0.94 -9.06
C PHE A 199 1.63 0.40 -9.31
N MET A 200 1.44 -0.92 -9.18
CA MET A 200 0.13 -1.54 -9.31
C MET A 200 -0.81 -1.07 -8.19
N ALA A 201 -0.33 -1.00 -6.95
CA ALA A 201 -1.10 -0.53 -5.81
C ALA A 201 -1.52 0.94 -5.97
N GLU A 202 -0.59 1.80 -6.36
CA GLU A 202 -0.81 3.22 -6.59
C GLU A 202 -1.86 3.46 -7.67
N SER A 203 -1.68 2.84 -8.84
CA SER A 203 -2.56 3.03 -10.01
C SER A 203 -4.03 2.63 -9.79
N ILE A 204 -4.32 1.67 -8.89
CA ILE A 204 -5.71 1.27 -8.56
C ILE A 204 -6.22 1.83 -7.25
N SER A 205 -5.34 2.38 -6.39
CA SER A 205 -5.76 2.97 -5.10
C SER A 205 -6.80 4.07 -5.29
N PHE A 206 -6.64 4.87 -6.34
CA PHE A 206 -7.57 5.94 -6.71
C PHE A 206 -8.99 5.40 -6.99
N LEU A 207 -9.11 4.25 -7.65
CA LEU A 207 -10.42 3.63 -7.88
C LEU A 207 -11.12 3.27 -6.58
N LEU A 208 -10.37 2.71 -5.61
CA LEU A 208 -10.93 2.39 -4.30
C LEU A 208 -11.28 3.67 -3.53
N ARG A 209 -10.46 4.72 -3.57
CA ARG A 209 -10.74 5.99 -2.88
C ARG A 209 -12.02 6.67 -3.37
N ASN A 210 -12.37 6.52 -4.64
CA ASN A 210 -13.55 7.15 -5.23
C ASN A 210 -14.78 6.25 -5.30
N ALA A 211 -14.63 4.96 -5.01
CA ALA A 211 -15.75 4.03 -5.00
C ALA A 211 -16.76 4.31 -3.87
N PRO A 212 -18.03 3.91 -4.02
CA PRO A 212 -19.01 3.95 -2.95
C PRO A 212 -18.54 3.18 -1.70
N ALA A 213 -18.97 3.59 -0.51
CA ALA A 213 -18.52 3.00 0.75
C ALA A 213 -18.72 1.47 0.81
N GLU A 214 -19.83 0.97 0.29
CA GLU A 214 -20.09 -0.48 0.18
C GLU A 214 -19.04 -1.19 -0.67
N GLN A 215 -18.65 -0.61 -1.80
CA GLN A 215 -17.65 -1.17 -2.70
C GLN A 215 -16.26 -1.16 -2.05
N ILE A 216 -15.89 -0.08 -1.35
CA ILE A 216 -14.66 -0.03 -0.55
C ILE A 216 -14.63 -1.19 0.45
N ASN A 217 -15.71 -1.38 1.20
CA ASN A 217 -15.80 -2.44 2.19
C ASN A 217 -15.67 -3.84 1.56
N ARG A 218 -16.31 -4.07 0.41
CA ARG A 218 -16.18 -5.31 -0.37
C ARG A 218 -14.76 -5.50 -0.88
N GLY A 219 -14.10 -4.45 -1.36
CA GLY A 219 -12.72 -4.47 -1.84
C GLY A 219 -11.71 -4.80 -0.75
N VAL A 220 -11.81 -4.14 0.41
CA VAL A 220 -10.95 -4.43 1.58
C VAL A 220 -11.17 -5.87 2.05
N ARG A 221 -12.42 -6.31 2.25
CA ARG A 221 -12.71 -7.70 2.63
C ARG A 221 -12.19 -8.71 1.60
N LYS A 222 -12.23 -8.37 0.31
CA LYS A 222 -11.68 -9.19 -0.76
C LYS A 222 -10.17 -9.36 -0.62
N VAL A 223 -9.39 -8.29 -0.47
CA VAL A 223 -7.92 -8.42 -0.36
C VAL A 223 -7.50 -9.12 0.93
N ILE A 224 -8.21 -8.89 2.03
CA ILE A 224 -8.00 -9.64 3.28
C ILE A 224 -8.26 -11.13 3.07
N SER A 225 -9.32 -11.51 2.35
CA SER A 225 -9.59 -12.93 2.04
C SER A 225 -8.48 -13.57 1.19
N GLU A 226 -7.79 -12.81 0.34
CA GLU A 226 -6.68 -13.31 -0.48
C GLU A 226 -5.43 -13.62 0.34
N ILE A 227 -5.22 -12.90 1.44
CA ILE A 227 -4.18 -13.17 2.44
C ILE A 227 -4.52 -14.42 3.24
N VAL A 228 -5.74 -14.47 3.81
CA VAL A 228 -6.20 -15.63 4.60
C VAL A 228 -6.12 -16.92 3.79
N ALA A 229 -6.49 -16.87 2.51
CA ALA A 229 -6.44 -18.05 1.64
C ALA A 229 -5.03 -18.51 1.27
N LYS A 230 -4.04 -17.60 1.20
CA LYS A 230 -2.65 -17.95 0.92
C LYS A 230 -1.70 -16.88 1.49
N PRO A 231 -1.16 -17.06 2.70
CA PRO A 231 -0.37 -16.03 3.39
C PRO A 231 1.09 -16.02 2.91
N LEU A 232 1.31 -15.77 1.62
CA LEU A 232 2.65 -15.57 1.05
C LEU A 232 3.13 -14.15 1.32
N GLU A 233 4.43 -13.97 1.55
CA GLU A 233 5.04 -12.64 1.74
C GLU A 233 4.76 -11.69 0.58
N THR A 234 4.84 -12.16 -0.67
CA THR A 234 4.50 -11.34 -1.85
C THR A 234 3.06 -10.88 -1.87
N ARG A 235 2.13 -11.66 -1.27
CA ARG A 235 0.74 -11.22 -1.13
C ARG A 235 0.56 -10.22 -0.01
N LYS A 236 1.21 -10.46 1.14
CA LYS A 236 1.19 -9.53 2.27
C LYS A 236 1.70 -8.16 1.81
N SER A 237 2.88 -8.12 1.19
CA SER A 237 3.47 -6.90 0.62
C SER A 237 2.53 -6.19 -0.35
N GLY A 238 1.99 -6.90 -1.36
CA GLY A 238 1.09 -6.29 -2.34
C GLY A 238 -0.23 -5.78 -1.76
N VAL A 239 -0.80 -6.45 -0.76
CA VAL A 239 -2.00 -5.97 -0.05
C VAL A 239 -1.65 -4.78 0.86
N SER A 240 -0.51 -4.82 1.56
CA SER A 240 -0.03 -3.72 2.37
C SER A 240 0.20 -2.47 1.52
N ALA A 241 0.85 -2.58 0.36
CA ALA A 241 1.04 -1.48 -0.58
C ALA A 241 -0.31 -0.88 -1.01
N LEU A 242 -1.28 -1.72 -1.42
CA LEU A 242 -2.59 -1.24 -1.83
C LEU A 242 -3.33 -0.51 -0.71
N LEU A 243 -3.42 -1.09 0.49
CA LEU A 243 -4.11 -0.46 1.61
C LEU A 243 -3.41 0.83 2.06
N PHE A 244 -2.08 0.84 2.06
CA PHE A 244 -1.27 2.02 2.31
C PHE A 244 -1.64 3.14 1.33
N TYR A 245 -1.55 2.89 0.02
CA TYR A 245 -1.91 3.90 -0.97
C TYR A 245 -3.39 4.31 -0.83
N VAL A 246 -4.34 3.41 -0.61
CA VAL A 246 -5.75 3.81 -0.42
C VAL A 246 -5.92 4.82 0.74
N MET A 247 -5.20 4.64 1.84
CA MET A 247 -5.30 5.50 3.03
C MET A 247 -4.39 6.74 2.98
N ARG A 248 -3.27 6.69 2.27
CA ARG A 248 -2.33 7.80 2.10
C ARG A 248 -2.99 8.95 1.35
N GLY A 249 -2.96 10.14 1.91
CA GLY A 249 -3.41 11.39 1.29
C GLY A 249 -2.24 12.22 0.73
N PHE A 250 -2.51 13.49 0.42
CA PHE A 250 -1.49 14.43 -0.04
C PHE A 250 -0.82 15.15 1.15
N SER A 251 0.40 15.68 0.96
CA SER A 251 1.13 16.46 1.96
C SER A 251 1.20 15.82 3.35
N SER A 252 1.60 14.55 3.44
CA SER A 252 1.76 13.85 4.73
C SER A 252 0.46 13.76 5.56
N LYS A 253 -0.71 13.72 4.90
CA LYS A 253 -2.02 13.55 5.54
C LYS A 253 -2.67 12.24 5.17
N LEU A 254 -3.66 11.82 5.95
CA LEU A 254 -4.56 10.75 5.55
C LEU A 254 -5.54 11.22 4.48
N HIS A 255 -5.94 10.32 3.60
CA HIS A 255 -7.04 10.55 2.67
C HIS A 255 -8.39 10.56 3.42
N SER A 256 -9.40 11.25 2.89
CA SER A 256 -10.74 11.32 3.52
C SER A 256 -11.43 9.96 3.71
N ARG A 257 -11.02 8.94 2.93
CA ARG A 257 -11.49 7.55 3.06
C ARG A 257 -10.70 6.70 4.05
N ALA A 258 -9.55 7.19 4.53
CA ALA A 258 -8.68 6.42 5.41
C ALA A 258 -9.40 6.01 6.69
N GLU A 259 -10.19 6.90 7.29
CA GLU A 259 -10.95 6.59 8.50
C GLU A 259 -11.88 5.39 8.31
N GLN A 260 -12.63 5.35 7.21
CA GLN A 260 -13.53 4.24 6.89
C GLN A 260 -12.76 2.92 6.72
N VAL A 261 -11.63 2.96 6.01
CA VAL A 261 -10.80 1.78 5.76
C VAL A 261 -10.17 1.29 7.07
N LEU A 262 -9.63 2.20 7.88
CA LEU A 262 -9.05 1.88 9.18
C LEU A 262 -10.07 1.27 10.12
N GLN A 263 -11.27 1.86 10.25
CA GLN A 263 -12.35 1.28 11.07
C GLN A 263 -12.67 -0.16 10.64
N LEU A 264 -12.76 -0.41 9.33
CA LEU A 264 -13.01 -1.76 8.83
C LEU A 264 -11.85 -2.71 9.12
N LEU A 265 -10.59 -2.25 9.02
CA LEU A 265 -9.42 -3.06 9.31
C LEU A 265 -9.33 -3.41 10.80
N LEU A 266 -9.63 -2.47 11.71
CA LEU A 266 -9.57 -2.65 13.15
C LEU A 266 -10.70 -3.53 13.71
N HIS A 267 -11.83 -3.63 13.01
CA HIS A 267 -12.98 -4.41 13.44
C HIS A 267 -12.63 -5.90 13.64
N ASN A 268 -13.22 -6.55 14.65
CA ASN A 268 -12.95 -7.94 15.03
C ASN A 268 -13.05 -8.92 13.83
N GLU A 269 -14.07 -8.72 12.99
CA GLU A 269 -14.30 -9.54 11.78
C GLU A 269 -13.15 -9.51 10.77
N VAL A 270 -12.20 -8.58 10.87
CA VAL A 270 -11.07 -8.43 9.96
C VAL A 270 -9.77 -8.72 10.68
N ILE A 271 -9.36 -7.88 11.63
CA ILE A 271 -8.08 -8.04 12.32
C ILE A 271 -8.05 -9.31 13.17
N GLY A 272 -9.19 -9.70 13.76
CA GLY A 272 -9.32 -10.88 14.60
C GLY A 272 -9.32 -12.20 13.82
N ARG A 273 -9.33 -12.19 12.48
CA ARG A 273 -9.46 -13.42 11.67
C ARG A 273 -8.23 -14.33 11.72
N SER A 274 -7.02 -13.77 11.64
CA SER A 274 -5.79 -14.56 11.51
C SER A 274 -4.51 -13.73 11.68
N ASN A 275 -3.41 -14.36 12.09
CA ASN A 275 -2.09 -13.72 12.26
C ASN A 275 -1.56 -13.01 10.99
N PRO A 276 -1.68 -13.58 9.77
CA PRO A 276 -1.21 -12.90 8.57
C PRO A 276 -1.92 -11.57 8.28
N VAL A 277 -3.16 -11.40 8.78
CA VAL A 277 -3.92 -10.15 8.60
C VAL A 277 -3.38 -9.06 9.52
N ILE A 278 -3.12 -9.35 10.79
CA ILE A 278 -2.52 -8.37 11.71
C ILE A 278 -1.12 -7.95 11.24
N GLU A 279 -0.32 -8.86 10.70
CA GLU A 279 0.98 -8.51 10.10
C GLU A 279 0.83 -7.48 8.97
N VAL A 280 -0.13 -7.69 8.06
CA VAL A 280 -0.42 -6.74 6.97
C VAL A 280 -0.88 -5.38 7.53
N VAL A 281 -1.77 -5.36 8.53
CA VAL A 281 -2.27 -4.12 9.14
C VAL A 281 -1.15 -3.36 9.84
N ILE A 282 -0.28 -4.07 10.58
CA ILE A 282 0.92 -3.50 11.20
C ILE A 282 1.81 -2.84 10.14
N THR A 283 2.14 -3.54 9.06
CA THR A 283 2.99 -2.99 7.98
C THR A 283 2.36 -1.74 7.36
N VAL A 284 1.04 -1.73 7.16
CA VAL A 284 0.34 -0.56 6.60
C VAL A 284 0.42 0.63 7.55
N VAL A 285 0.14 0.42 8.84
CA VAL A 285 0.18 1.48 9.86
C VAL A 285 1.60 2.02 10.05
N GLN A 286 2.62 1.16 10.10
CA GLN A 286 4.01 1.58 10.19
C GLN A 286 4.40 2.48 9.00
N ARG A 287 4.06 2.08 7.77
CA ARG A 287 4.30 2.90 6.56
C ARG A 287 3.57 4.25 6.64
N LEU A 288 2.34 4.28 7.15
CA LEU A 288 1.63 5.54 7.37
C LEU A 288 2.36 6.39 8.42
N CYS A 289 2.83 5.81 9.52
CA CYS A 289 3.54 6.53 10.57
C CYS A 289 4.86 7.17 10.11
N GLU A 290 5.52 6.59 9.10
CA GLU A 290 6.74 7.14 8.50
C GLU A 290 6.47 8.42 7.69
N GLU A 291 5.28 8.55 7.09
CA GLU A 291 4.95 9.64 6.18
C GLU A 291 4.04 10.73 6.76
N LEU A 292 3.26 10.40 7.79
CA LEU A 292 2.24 11.30 8.34
C LEU A 292 2.85 12.39 9.24
N GLN A 293 2.25 13.57 9.18
CA GLN A 293 2.54 14.65 10.13
C GLN A 293 1.97 14.35 11.52
N SER A 294 2.50 14.99 12.56
CA SER A 294 2.17 14.72 13.97
C SER A 294 0.67 14.74 14.29
N SER A 295 -0.11 15.67 13.72
CA SER A 295 -1.56 15.74 13.99
C SER A 295 -2.33 14.53 13.48
N GLU A 296 -1.89 13.94 12.36
CA GLU A 296 -2.53 12.77 11.75
C GLU A 296 -2.13 11.49 12.48
N LEU A 297 -0.89 11.43 13.01
CA LEU A 297 -0.45 10.35 13.89
C LEU A 297 -1.28 10.27 15.17
N ILE A 298 -1.57 11.42 15.79
CA ILE A 298 -2.42 11.50 16.98
C ILE A 298 -3.82 10.96 16.67
N LEU A 299 -4.41 11.34 15.53
CA LEU A 299 -5.72 10.84 15.13
C LEU A 299 -5.69 9.31 14.92
N LEU A 300 -4.67 8.79 14.26
CA LEU A 300 -4.49 7.34 14.04
C LEU A 300 -4.47 6.57 15.36
N LEU A 301 -3.66 7.04 16.33
CA LEU A 301 -3.54 6.44 17.66
C LEU A 301 -4.84 6.51 18.46
N GLN A 302 -5.54 7.65 18.41
CA GLN A 302 -6.84 7.81 19.07
C GLN A 302 -7.87 6.80 18.53
N ARG A 303 -7.81 6.45 17.24
CA ARG A 303 -8.69 5.41 16.67
C ARG A 303 -8.35 4.02 17.15
N GLU A 304 -7.06 3.67 17.21
CA GLU A 304 -6.61 2.40 17.76
C GLU A 304 -7.00 2.26 19.23
N GLN A 305 -6.77 3.30 20.04
CA GLN A 305 -7.16 3.34 21.45
C GLN A 305 -8.67 3.16 21.62
N LYS A 306 -9.47 3.88 20.84
CA LYS A 306 -10.94 3.76 20.89
C LYS A 306 -11.39 2.31 20.67
N GLU A 307 -10.88 1.65 19.64
CA GLU A 307 -11.22 0.25 19.36
C GLU A 307 -10.73 -0.69 20.49
N ILE A 308 -9.57 -0.40 21.10
CA ILE A 308 -9.08 -1.15 22.27
C ILE A 308 -10.06 -1.02 23.44
N TYR A 309 -10.50 0.20 23.79
CA TYR A 309 -11.47 0.42 24.87
C TYR A 309 -12.78 -0.35 24.63
N GLU A 310 -13.28 -0.34 23.39
CA GLU A 310 -14.47 -1.10 23.00
C GLU A 310 -14.22 -2.62 23.09
N SER A 311 -13.06 -3.11 22.67
CA SER A 311 -12.69 -4.53 22.72
C SER A 311 -12.54 -5.05 24.16
N VAL A 312 -11.97 -4.23 25.06
CA VAL A 312 -11.89 -4.53 26.51
C VAL A 312 -13.29 -4.72 27.10
N SER A 313 -14.24 -3.84 26.73
CA SER A 313 -15.63 -3.91 27.20
C SER A 313 -16.38 -5.14 26.67
N ASN A 314 -16.07 -5.56 25.44
CA ASN A 314 -16.74 -6.68 24.77
C ASN A 314 -16.14 -8.07 25.10
N GLY A 315 -14.97 -8.14 25.76
CA GLY A 315 -14.37 -9.40 26.22
C GLY A 315 -13.75 -10.29 25.14
N HIS A 316 -13.48 -9.77 23.94
CA HIS A 316 -12.87 -10.54 22.84
C HIS A 316 -11.35 -10.63 22.98
N SER A 317 -10.86 -11.64 23.71
CA SER A 317 -9.44 -11.89 24.00
C SER A 317 -8.51 -11.85 22.77
N HIS A 318 -8.92 -12.50 21.67
CA HIS A 318 -8.12 -12.61 20.45
C HIS A 318 -8.03 -11.28 19.69
N HIS A 319 -9.17 -10.59 19.55
CA HIS A 319 -9.26 -9.26 18.95
C HIS A 319 -8.39 -8.27 19.70
N LEU A 320 -8.53 -8.22 21.03
CA LEU A 320 -7.73 -7.37 21.91
C LEU A 320 -6.23 -7.67 21.79
N THR A 321 -5.83 -8.94 21.72
CA THR A 321 -4.42 -9.32 21.53
C THR A 321 -3.84 -8.74 20.23
N HIS A 322 -4.61 -8.77 19.14
CA HIS A 322 -4.19 -8.19 17.86
C HIS A 322 -4.18 -6.67 17.87
N LEU A 323 -5.19 -6.03 18.46
CA LEU A 323 -5.20 -4.56 18.61
C LEU A 323 -4.03 -4.06 19.46
N LEU A 324 -3.73 -4.74 20.57
CA LEU A 324 -2.54 -4.40 21.37
C LEU A 324 -1.25 -4.62 20.59
N SER A 325 -1.17 -5.67 19.77
CA SER A 325 0.00 -5.90 18.91
C SER A 325 0.19 -4.79 17.89
N LEU A 326 -0.91 -4.31 17.28
CA LEU A 326 -0.90 -3.15 16.39
C LEU A 326 -0.43 -1.91 17.14
N PHE A 327 -1.09 -1.58 18.25
CA PHE A 327 -0.84 -0.37 19.01
C PHE A 327 0.61 -0.28 19.54
N ILE A 328 1.16 -1.40 20.03
CA ILE A 328 2.58 -1.48 20.41
C ILE A 328 3.47 -1.16 19.20
N SER A 329 3.21 -1.78 18.05
CA SER A 329 3.98 -1.55 16.84
C SER A 329 3.86 -0.12 16.32
N THR A 330 2.70 0.52 16.50
CA THR A 330 2.49 1.93 16.16
C THR A 330 3.34 2.82 17.08
N LEU A 331 3.31 2.58 18.39
CA LEU A 331 4.08 3.34 19.38
C LEU A 331 5.59 3.21 19.18
N GLU A 332 6.10 2.02 18.85
CA GLU A 332 7.54 1.78 18.58
C GLU A 332 8.07 2.56 17.37
N THR A 333 7.21 3.19 16.57
CA THR A 333 7.65 4.01 15.44
C THR A 333 8.20 5.35 15.94
N ASN A 334 9.47 5.64 15.65
CA ASN A 334 10.20 6.83 16.15
C ASN A 334 9.48 8.18 15.99
N ASN A 335 8.68 8.35 14.94
CA ASN A 335 7.93 9.58 14.69
C ASN A 335 6.80 9.80 15.70
N VAL A 336 6.23 8.72 16.25
CA VAL A 336 5.09 8.74 17.16
C VAL A 336 5.50 9.25 18.53
N HIS A 337 6.62 8.76 19.10
CA HIS A 337 7.11 9.19 20.42
C HIS A 337 7.33 10.71 20.54
N LYS A 338 7.65 11.38 19.43
CA LYS A 338 7.84 12.84 19.39
C LYS A 338 6.54 13.62 19.25
N ALA A 339 5.50 12.98 18.76
CA ALA A 339 4.24 13.61 18.40
C ALA A 339 3.18 13.55 19.50
N ILE A 340 3.25 12.55 20.40
CA ILE A 340 2.18 12.27 21.36
C ILE A 340 2.51 12.69 22.78
N ASP A 341 1.44 13.04 23.50
CA ASP A 341 1.42 13.04 24.96
C ASP A 341 1.09 11.63 25.46
N PHE A 342 1.87 11.13 26.41
CA PHE A 342 1.73 9.77 26.93
C PHE A 342 0.59 9.61 27.93
N ASP A 343 -0.03 10.70 28.40
CA ASP A 343 -1.13 10.62 29.37
C ASP A 343 -2.27 9.69 28.92
N GLN A 344 -2.69 9.76 27.66
CA GLN A 344 -3.73 8.87 27.12
C GLN A 344 -3.28 7.40 27.05
N VAL A 345 -1.99 7.16 26.81
CA VAL A 345 -1.40 5.81 26.80
C VAL A 345 -1.34 5.25 28.21
N LEU A 346 -0.98 6.08 29.19
CA LEU A 346 -0.91 5.71 30.60
C LEU A 346 -2.28 5.34 31.18
N GLU A 347 -3.32 6.12 30.87
CA GLU A 347 -4.69 5.78 31.27
C GLU A 347 -5.15 4.45 30.66
N LEU A 348 -4.80 4.18 29.40
CA LEU A 348 -5.08 2.89 28.78
C LEU A 348 -4.34 1.74 29.49
N VAL A 349 -3.04 1.90 29.78
CA VAL A 349 -2.25 0.89 30.48
C VAL A 349 -2.84 0.61 31.86
N LYS A 350 -3.24 1.65 32.59
CA LYS A 350 -3.88 1.53 33.90
C LYS A 350 -5.17 0.70 33.81
N LEU A 351 -6.06 1.03 32.88
CA LEU A 351 -7.30 0.27 32.66
C LEU A 351 -7.01 -1.21 32.37
N LEU A 352 -6.02 -1.49 31.52
CA LEU A 352 -5.66 -2.86 31.15
C LEU A 352 -5.12 -3.66 32.35
N ILE A 353 -4.30 -3.05 33.21
CA ILE A 353 -3.80 -3.67 34.43
C ILE A 353 -4.96 -3.98 35.39
N GLU A 354 -5.83 -3.00 35.64
CA GLU A 354 -6.99 -3.15 36.53
C GLU A 354 -7.94 -4.25 36.03
N THR A 355 -8.14 -4.34 34.72
CA THR A 355 -9.08 -5.29 34.10
C THR A 355 -8.54 -6.72 34.03
N PHE A 356 -7.26 -6.90 33.69
CA PHE A 356 -6.70 -8.23 33.34
C PHE A 356 -5.66 -8.78 34.32
N ILE A 357 -5.05 -7.94 35.16
CA ILE A 357 -3.98 -8.36 36.09
C ILE A 357 -4.48 -8.39 37.54
N MET A 358 -5.29 -7.43 37.97
CA MET A 358 -5.79 -7.35 39.34
C MET A 358 -6.93 -8.33 39.75
N PRO A 359 -7.72 -8.99 38.86
CA PRO A 359 -8.80 -9.86 39.33
C PRO A 359 -8.29 -11.12 40.06
N SER A 360 -8.74 -11.31 41.29
CA SER A 360 -8.35 -12.39 42.22
C SER A 360 -8.91 -13.80 41.89
N SER A 361 -9.52 -14.00 40.72
CA SER A 361 -10.01 -15.30 40.25
C SER A 361 -9.33 -15.71 38.93
N MET A 362 -8.24 -16.48 39.04
CA MET A 362 -7.65 -17.20 37.92
C MET A 362 -8.66 -18.22 37.33
N GLN A 363 -9.51 -17.81 36.39
CA GLN A 363 -10.32 -18.74 35.59
C GLN A 363 -10.51 -18.26 34.14
N LYS A 364 -9.53 -18.60 33.28
CA LYS A 364 -9.66 -19.28 31.97
C LYS A 364 -8.29 -19.30 31.25
N ALA A 365 -7.59 -20.42 31.42
CA ALA A 365 -6.13 -20.53 31.39
C ALA A 365 -5.43 -20.62 30.01
N GLY A 366 -5.93 -19.96 28.96
CA GLY A 366 -5.30 -20.02 27.63
C GLY A 366 -5.13 -18.67 26.95
N GLU A 367 -6.25 -18.02 26.63
CA GLU A 367 -6.26 -16.81 25.80
C GLU A 367 -5.93 -15.54 26.58
N GLN A 368 -6.28 -15.50 27.87
CA GLN A 368 -5.93 -14.37 28.75
C GLN A 368 -4.42 -14.19 28.89
N TYR A 369 -3.61 -15.27 28.82
CA TYR A 369 -2.16 -15.17 28.87
C TYR A 369 -1.56 -14.39 27.69
N LYS A 370 -2.16 -14.48 26.50
CA LYS A 370 -1.69 -13.72 25.33
C LYS A 370 -1.97 -12.23 25.48
N VAL A 371 -3.13 -11.88 26.02
CA VAL A 371 -3.49 -10.50 26.34
C VAL A 371 -2.54 -9.95 27.40
N ILE A 372 -2.28 -10.69 28.47
CA ILE A 372 -1.32 -10.31 29.51
C ILE A 372 0.09 -10.12 28.94
N ASP A 373 0.59 -11.04 28.11
CA ASP A 373 1.89 -10.89 27.43
C ASP A 373 1.96 -9.57 26.65
N LYS A 374 0.86 -9.16 25.99
CA LYS A 374 0.79 -7.91 25.24
C LYS A 374 0.66 -6.67 26.13
N ILE A 375 -0.08 -6.72 27.23
CA ILE A 375 -0.14 -5.64 28.20
C ILE A 375 1.27 -5.35 28.76
N LEU A 376 2.00 -6.41 29.14
CA LEU A 376 3.36 -6.26 29.65
C LEU A 376 4.33 -5.71 28.58
N GLN A 377 4.17 -6.09 27.31
CA GLN A 377 4.93 -5.49 26.20
C GLN A 377 4.60 -4.01 26.01
N LEU A 378 3.31 -3.64 26.09
CA LEU A 378 2.87 -2.25 26.01
C LEU A 378 3.48 -1.42 27.14
N MET A 379 3.49 -1.93 28.37
CA MET A 379 4.15 -1.26 29.51
C MET A 379 5.63 -0.97 29.21
N LEU A 380 6.37 -1.95 28.67
CA LEU A 380 7.79 -1.76 28.31
C LEU A 380 7.97 -0.70 27.21
N CYS A 381 7.12 -0.73 26.18
CA CYS A 381 7.12 0.26 25.10
C CYS A 381 6.79 1.67 25.62
N THR A 382 5.85 1.80 26.55
CA THR A 382 5.51 3.07 27.19
C THR A 382 6.69 3.62 28.00
N LEU A 383 7.46 2.77 28.69
CA LEU A 383 8.67 3.21 29.40
C LEU A 383 9.73 3.77 28.46
N ASP A 384 9.95 3.14 27.30
CA ASP A 384 10.89 3.64 26.29
C ASP A 384 10.48 5.03 25.81
N GLY A 385 9.20 5.18 25.48
CA GLY A 385 8.62 6.44 25.02
C GLY A 385 8.78 7.56 26.06
N LEU A 386 8.40 7.30 27.31
CA LEU A 386 8.52 8.27 28.41
C LEU A 386 9.97 8.68 28.70
N HIS A 387 10.91 7.74 28.64
CA HIS A 387 12.32 8.01 28.84
C HIS A 387 12.93 8.84 27.70
N SER A 388 12.48 8.62 26.46
CA SER A 388 12.93 9.41 25.30
C SER A 388 12.34 10.83 25.26
N GLY A 389 11.29 11.09 26.03
CA GLY A 389 10.56 12.37 26.08
C GLY A 389 10.89 13.24 27.30
N THR A 390 10.08 14.29 27.51
CA THR A 390 10.24 15.27 28.60
C THR A 390 9.61 14.85 29.93
N HIS A 391 9.06 13.63 30.04
CA HIS A 391 8.15 13.21 31.13
C HIS A 391 8.82 12.36 32.21
N VAL A 392 10.09 12.62 32.54
CA VAL A 392 10.85 11.86 33.56
C VAL A 392 10.14 11.83 34.93
N GLY A 393 9.39 12.87 35.27
CA GLY A 393 8.60 12.94 36.52
C GLY A 393 7.44 11.95 36.61
N ALA A 394 6.88 11.49 35.48
CA ALA A 394 5.79 10.52 35.46
C ALA A 394 6.27 9.11 35.86
N LEU A 395 7.54 8.77 35.57
CA LEU A 395 8.10 7.44 35.83
C LEU A 395 8.07 7.06 37.32
N GLY A 396 8.25 8.02 38.23
CA GLY A 396 8.20 7.76 39.68
C GLY A 396 6.82 7.29 40.16
N ILE A 397 5.75 7.88 39.60
CA ILE A 397 4.35 7.54 39.93
C ILE A 397 4.00 6.14 39.42
N LEU A 398 4.55 5.74 38.26
CA LEU A 398 4.30 4.42 37.67
C LEU A 398 4.80 3.27 38.54
N SER A 399 5.88 3.47 39.31
CA SER A 399 6.38 2.43 40.22
C SER A 399 5.33 1.98 41.25
N MET A 400 4.50 2.92 41.74
CA MET A 400 3.41 2.61 42.66
C MET A 400 2.21 2.02 41.94
N GLN A 401 1.82 2.59 40.79
CA GLN A 401 0.65 2.14 40.03
C GLN A 401 0.82 0.71 39.49
N TRP A 402 2.04 0.31 39.13
CA TRP A 402 2.32 -0.99 38.54
C TRP A 402 2.72 -2.06 39.57
N ALA A 403 2.71 -1.73 40.87
CA ALA A 403 3.01 -2.67 41.95
C ALA A 403 2.27 -4.03 41.83
N PRO A 404 0.97 -4.10 41.48
CA PRO A 404 0.26 -5.37 41.33
C PRO A 404 0.88 -6.33 40.28
N VAL A 405 1.56 -5.78 39.27
CA VAL A 405 2.22 -6.56 38.21
C VAL A 405 3.40 -7.37 38.78
N PHE A 406 4.06 -6.86 39.81
CA PHE A 406 5.22 -7.52 40.45
C PHE A 406 4.84 -8.66 41.39
N GLU A 407 3.56 -8.80 41.73
CA GLU A 407 3.02 -9.94 42.47
C GLU A 407 2.80 -11.18 41.59
N MET A 408 2.86 -11.02 40.26
CA MET A 408 2.71 -12.11 39.31
C MET A 408 3.85 -13.14 39.43
N ARG A 409 3.51 -14.43 39.24
CA ARG A 409 4.46 -15.56 39.31
C ARG A 409 4.33 -16.50 38.10
N ASN A 410 4.21 -15.94 36.90
CA ASN A 410 4.03 -16.70 35.66
C ASN A 410 5.14 -16.44 34.64
N LYS A 411 5.12 -17.18 33.52
CA LYS A 411 6.13 -17.04 32.44
C LYS A 411 6.12 -15.66 31.80
N SER A 412 4.95 -15.03 31.69
CA SER A 412 4.75 -13.68 31.16
C SER A 412 5.52 -12.65 31.98
N PHE A 413 5.40 -12.73 33.30
CA PHE A 413 6.14 -11.90 34.23
C PHE A 413 7.66 -12.06 34.10
N MET A 414 8.17 -13.29 33.97
CA MET A 414 9.60 -13.51 33.77
C MET A 414 10.13 -12.88 32.47
N LYS A 415 9.35 -12.92 31.38
CA LYS A 415 9.69 -12.22 30.13
C LYS A 415 9.70 -10.70 30.34
N PHE A 416 8.69 -10.17 31.04
CA PHE A 416 8.60 -8.75 31.37
C PHE A 416 9.79 -8.27 32.19
N ILE A 417 10.16 -8.96 33.26
CA ILE A 417 11.33 -8.63 34.08
C ILE A 417 12.61 -8.67 33.24
N LYS A 418 12.79 -9.68 32.38
CA LYS A 418 13.94 -9.72 31.48
C LYS A 418 13.96 -8.51 30.52
N GLY A 419 12.81 -8.12 29.99
CA GLY A 419 12.67 -6.93 29.15
C GLY A 419 12.96 -5.64 29.91
N LEU A 420 12.42 -5.49 31.12
CA LEU A 420 12.64 -4.34 31.99
C LEU A 420 14.12 -4.19 32.36
N LEU A 421 14.80 -5.28 32.71
CA LEU A 421 16.23 -5.29 33.04
C LEU A 421 17.13 -4.99 31.84
N SER A 422 16.62 -5.12 30.60
CA SER A 422 17.35 -4.74 29.39
C SER A 422 17.18 -3.26 29.01
N LYS A 423 16.37 -2.50 29.75
CA LYS A 423 16.16 -1.06 29.55
C LYS A 423 17.29 -0.22 30.15
N ASP A 424 17.22 1.09 29.93
CA ASP A 424 18.17 2.05 30.51
C ASP A 424 18.25 1.93 32.04
N THR A 425 19.44 2.16 32.59
CA THR A 425 19.71 2.00 34.02
C THR A 425 18.83 2.91 34.87
N SER A 426 18.49 4.10 34.38
CA SER A 426 17.60 5.05 35.07
C SER A 426 16.18 4.50 35.24
N ILE A 427 15.64 3.83 34.22
CA ILE A 427 14.32 3.17 34.27
C ILE A 427 14.36 2.02 35.27
N VAL A 428 15.40 1.17 35.21
CA VAL A 428 15.55 0.01 36.10
C VAL A 428 15.61 0.42 37.57
N GLN A 429 16.30 1.53 37.87
CA GLN A 429 16.41 2.03 39.24
C GLN A 429 15.06 2.42 39.85
N ILE A 430 14.14 2.94 39.06
CA ILE A 430 12.81 3.37 39.51
C ILE A 430 11.96 2.17 39.97
N PHE A 431 12.10 1.02 39.32
CA PHE A 431 11.34 -0.20 39.63
C PHE A 431 12.08 -1.17 40.56
N ARG A 432 13.24 -0.79 41.12
CA ARG A 432 14.10 -1.67 41.90
C ARG A 432 13.39 -2.37 43.08
N THR A 433 12.51 -1.66 43.77
CA THR A 433 11.76 -2.16 44.93
C THR A 433 10.72 -3.23 44.58
N GLY A 434 10.23 -3.26 43.34
CA GLY A 434 9.30 -4.30 42.87
C GLY A 434 10.00 -5.53 42.29
N ILE A 435 11.27 -5.42 41.90
CA ILE A 435 12.05 -6.53 41.30
C ILE A 435 12.61 -7.49 42.37
N THR A 436 12.84 -6.98 43.59
CA THR A 436 13.27 -7.77 44.77
C THR A 436 12.11 -8.52 45.39
#